data_AF-A0A3N6M6L0-F1
#
_entry.id   AF-A0A3N6M6L0-F1
#
_cell.length_a   1.000
_cell.length_b   1.000
_cell.length_c   1.000
_cell.angle_alpha   90.00
_cell.angle_beta   90.00
_cell.angle_gamma   90.00
#
_symmetry.space_group_name_H-M   'P 1'
#
loop_
_entity.id
_entity.type
_entity.pdbx_description
1 polymer ?
#
loop_
_entity_poly.entity_id
_entity_poly.type
_entity_poly.pdbx_seq_one_letter_code
_entity_poly.pdbx_strand_id
1 'polypeptide(L)' 'MLNRYLRMQTSNGMSQSRSDQHHERVLVALEGRPCPSCHDGKLERSTYKENRAAVCDCCGTPQAQVWFDP' A
#
# COMPACT_ATOMS: atom_id res chain seq x y z
N MET A 1 -6.42 7.81 49.18
CA MET A 1 -7.56 7.41 48.33
C MET A 1 -7.08 7.31 46.88
N LEU A 2 -7.30 6.14 46.26
CA LEU A 2 -7.29 5.77 44.82
C LEU A 2 -6.00 6.01 44.00
N ASN A 3 -5.13 4.99 43.78
CA ASN A 3 -5.13 3.97 42.70
C ASN A 3 -5.14 4.54 41.26
N ARG A 4 -4.02 4.43 40.54
CA ARG A 4 -3.69 3.39 39.52
C ARG A 4 -4.49 3.53 38.21
N TYR A 5 -3.82 3.96 37.15
CA TYR A 5 -3.83 3.31 35.82
C TYR A 5 -2.47 3.64 35.16
N LEU A 6 -1.44 2.80 35.38
CA LEU A 6 -0.95 1.75 34.46
C LEU A 6 -0.33 2.35 33.19
N ARG A 7 0.99 2.62 33.15
CA ARG A 7 2.03 1.65 32.74
C ARG A 7 1.68 1.00 31.39
N MET A 8 1.97 1.65 30.27
CA MET A 8 2.22 0.92 29.02
C MET A 8 3.66 0.43 29.05
N GLN A 9 3.77 -0.85 29.41
CA GLN A 9 4.97 -1.66 29.39
C GLN A 9 5.19 -2.23 27.97
N THR A 10 6.46 -2.57 27.70
CA THR A 10 6.90 -3.79 26.99
C THR A 10 6.67 -3.92 25.47
N SER A 11 7.78 -3.76 24.74
CA SER A 11 8.42 -4.73 23.84
C SER A 11 7.59 -5.52 22.79
N ASN A 12 8.15 -5.57 21.57
CA ASN A 12 7.79 -6.30 20.33
C ASN A 12 6.76 -5.63 19.40
N GLY A 13 7.23 -5.02 18.29
CA GLY A 13 6.37 -4.64 17.16
C GLY A 13 6.82 -3.48 16.25
N MET A 14 8.08 -3.01 16.32
CA MET A 14 8.45 -1.72 15.68
C MET A 14 8.76 -1.75 14.16
N SER A 15 8.48 -2.86 13.46
CA SER A 15 8.90 -3.04 12.06
C SER A 15 7.77 -2.99 11.01
N GLN A 16 6.51 -3.26 11.39
CA GLN A 16 5.39 -3.32 10.44
C GLN A 16 4.98 -1.94 9.90
N SER A 17 5.06 -0.89 10.71
CA SER A 17 4.60 0.44 10.29
C SER A 17 5.43 1.09 9.19
N ARG A 18 6.70 0.69 9.00
CA ARG A 18 7.57 1.27 7.97
C ARG A 18 7.40 0.61 6.61
N SER A 19 7.24 -0.72 6.58
CA SER A 19 6.99 -1.47 5.34
C SER A 19 5.67 -1.04 4.72
N ASP A 20 4.62 -0.90 5.54
CA ASP A 20 3.29 -0.55 5.04
C ASP A 20 3.25 0.85 4.47
N GLN A 21 3.91 1.80 5.14
CA GLN A 21 4.08 3.16 4.61
C GLN A 21 4.91 3.19 3.33
N HIS A 22 5.91 2.32 3.19
CA HIS A 22 6.73 2.24 1.98
C HIS A 22 5.94 1.64 0.80
N HIS A 23 5.17 0.59 1.04
CA HIS A 23 4.30 -0.04 0.04
C HIS A 23 3.28 0.94 -0.53
N GLU A 24 2.62 1.72 0.33
CA GLU A 24 1.68 2.74 -0.14
C GLU A 24 2.33 3.85 -0.96
N ARG A 25 3.56 4.24 -0.63
CA ARG A 25 4.30 5.26 -1.39
C ARG A 25 4.57 4.83 -2.83
N VAL A 26 4.79 3.53 -3.08
CA VAL A 26 4.98 3.01 -4.44
C VAL A 26 3.71 3.23 -5.26
N LEU A 27 2.54 2.92 -4.70
CA LEU A 27 1.27 3.10 -5.42
C LEU A 27 0.97 4.58 -5.67
N VAL A 28 1.21 5.45 -4.68
CA VAL A 28 1.07 6.90 -4.83
C VAL A 28 2.01 7.45 -5.90
N ALA A 29 3.25 6.96 -5.99
CA ALA A 29 4.21 7.40 -6.99
C ALA A 29 3.85 6.97 -8.43
N LEU A 30 3.00 5.95 -8.59
CA LEU A 30 2.58 5.43 -9.88
C LEU A 30 1.25 6.02 -10.37
N GLU A 31 0.37 6.43 -9.46
CA GLU A 31 -0.93 7.03 -9.79
C GLU A 31 -0.79 8.22 -10.75
N GLY A 32 -1.62 8.23 -11.80
CA GLY A 32 -1.64 9.26 -12.85
C GLY A 32 -0.56 9.13 -13.92
N ARG A 33 0.42 8.22 -13.78
CA ARG A 33 1.46 8.01 -14.80
C ARG A 33 0.89 7.29 -16.04
N PRO A 34 1.46 7.52 -17.24
CA PRO A 34 1.07 6.77 -18.43
C PRO A 34 1.30 5.26 -18.27
N CYS A 35 0.42 4.46 -18.85
CA CYS A 35 0.59 3.01 -18.90
C CYS A 35 1.80 2.65 -19.79
N PRO A 36 2.73 1.80 -19.33
CA PRO A 36 3.80 1.28 -20.19
C PRO A 36 3.30 0.25 -21.23
N SER A 37 2.14 -0.37 -20.99
CA SER A 37 1.59 -1.45 -21.82
C SER A 37 0.60 -0.99 -22.89
N CYS A 38 0.08 0.24 -22.80
CA CYS A 38 -0.77 0.84 -23.83
C CYS A 38 -0.57 2.36 -23.86
N HIS A 39 -0.87 3.00 -25.00
CA HIS A 39 -0.65 4.44 -25.17
C HIS A 39 -1.79 5.32 -24.60
N ASP A 40 -2.95 4.73 -24.36
CA ASP A 40 -4.19 5.48 -24.09
C ASP A 40 -4.52 5.59 -22.60
N GLY A 41 -3.91 4.74 -21.76
CA GLY A 41 -4.28 4.61 -20.35
C GLY A 41 -3.32 5.29 -19.38
N LYS A 42 -3.83 5.51 -18.17
CA LYS A 42 -3.05 5.93 -17.01
C LYS A 42 -3.21 4.94 -15.87
N LEU A 43 -2.24 4.95 -14.97
CA LEU A 43 -2.29 4.10 -13.78
C LEU A 43 -3.18 4.74 -12.72
N GLU A 44 -4.08 3.96 -12.15
CA GLU A 44 -4.92 4.33 -11.00
C GLU A 44 -4.72 3.34 -9.85
N ARG A 45 -5.04 3.78 -8.62
CA ARG A 45 -5.06 2.88 -7.47
C ARG A 45 -6.31 2.01 -7.52
N SER A 46 -6.09 0.70 -7.56
CA SER A 46 -7.15 -0.30 -7.65
C SER A 46 -6.74 -1.57 -6.90
N THR A 47 -7.48 -2.65 -7.12
CA THR A 47 -7.21 -3.97 -6.55
C THR A 47 -6.95 -4.96 -7.66
N TYR A 48 -5.87 -5.72 -7.55
CA TYR A 48 -5.57 -6.84 -8.43
C TYR A 48 -5.31 -8.09 -7.60
N LYS A 49 -6.08 -9.16 -7.86
CA LYS A 49 -6.04 -10.41 -7.07
C LYS A 49 -6.05 -10.12 -5.56
N GLU A 50 -7.05 -9.36 -5.12
CA GLU A 50 -7.31 -9.02 -3.70
C GLU A 50 -6.25 -8.14 -3.02
N ASN A 51 -5.19 -7.76 -3.72
CA ASN A 51 -4.15 -6.88 -3.20
C ASN A 51 -4.24 -5.49 -3.83
N ARG A 52 -3.80 -4.48 -3.09
CA ARG A 52 -3.70 -3.12 -3.61
C ARG A 52 -2.67 -3.05 -4.73
N ALA A 53 -3.03 -2.34 -5.80
CA ALA A 53 -2.24 -2.29 -7.02
C ALA A 53 -2.38 -0.95 -7.73
N ALA A 54 -1.39 -0.62 -8.55
CA ALA A 54 -1.49 0.40 -9.59
C ALA A 54 -1.86 -0.31 -10.89
N VAL A 55 -3.07 -0.06 -11.39
CA VAL A 55 -3.65 -0.76 -12.55
C VAL A 55 -3.99 0.27 -13.62
N CYS A 56 -3.77 -0.07 -14.89
CA CYS A 56 -4.17 0.78 -16.00
C CYS A 56 -5.69 0.89 -16.10
N ASP A 57 -6.23 2.11 -16.15
CA ASP A 57 -7.65 2.43 -16.31
C ASP A 57 -8.23 2.00 -17.68
N CYS A 58 -7.37 1.87 -18.69
CA CYS A 58 -7.77 1.54 -20.06
C CYS A 58 -7.66 0.05 -20.37
N CYS A 59 -6.49 -0.56 -20.13
CA CYS A 59 -6.22 -1.95 -20.51
C CYS A 59 -6.23 -2.94 -19.34
N GLY A 60 -6.42 -2.47 -18.10
CA GLY A 60 -6.48 -3.31 -16.90
C GLY A 60 -5.17 -3.99 -16.50
N THR A 61 -4.05 -3.66 -17.16
CA THR A 61 -2.75 -4.28 -16.86
C THR A 61 -2.19 -3.73 -15.54
N PRO A 62 -1.88 -4.58 -14.55
CA PRO A 62 -1.24 -4.15 -13.31
C PRO A 62 0.24 -3.83 -13.57
N GLN A 63 0.73 -2.70 -13.05
CA GLN A 63 2.16 -2.32 -13.14
C GLN A 63 2.90 -2.51 -11.81
N ALA A 64 2.18 -2.41 -10.70
CA ALA A 64 2.71 -2.75 -9.38
C ALA A 64 1.57 -3.26 -8.51
N GLN A 65 1.91 -4.17 -7.61
CA GLN A 65 1.03 -4.72 -6.60
C GLN A 65 1.84 -4.77 -5.30
N VAL A 66 1.17 -4.56 -4.17
CA VAL A 66 1.81 -4.63 -2.85
C VAL A 66 1.19 -5.76 -2.06
N TRP A 67 2.05 -6.53 -1.39
CA TRP A 67 1.63 -7.65 -0.56
C TRP A 67 1.96 -7.35 0.89
N PHE A 68 1.05 -7.74 1.77
CA PHE A 68 1.26 -7.73 3.20
C PHE A 68 1.40 -9.18 3.62
N ASP A 69 2.55 -9.52 4.19
CA ASP A 69 2.68 -10.77 4.92
C ASP A 69 1.81 -10.66 6.19
N PRO A 70 0.97 -11.66 6.50
CA PRO A 70 0.15 -11.69 7.72
C PRO A 70 0.95 -11.55 9.02
#